data_AF-A0A9P1HVH7-F1
#
_entry.id   AF-A0A9P1HVH7-F1
#
_cell.length_a   1.000
_cell.length_b   1.000
_cell.length_c   1.000
_cell.angle_alpha   90.00
_cell.angle_beta   90.00
_cell.angle_gamma   90.00
#
_symmetry.space_group_name_H-M   'P 1'
#
loop_
_entity.id
_entity.type
_entity.pdbx_description
1 polymer ?
#
loop_
_entity_poly.entity_id
_entity_poly.type
_entity_poly.pdbx_seq_one_letter_code
_entity_poly.pdbx_strand_id
1 'polypeptide(L)'
;MDALEGITPEDKLLIRRSWSILKKNINTTALSIFEMIFSQSPDAKQLFPFMRLYQNGSAITHSKEMEFHGLRFMQVIESVIDALDKPSSIDSLCDNLGRVHGRLAEQRGFKPYYWAVFIECTLYHFRKVLENDNYFHNILYLDRTILCWRNVLRVLIKRMKIGFNTDIRNRKANKDGVPVSTLISESSSSTTLNDFSSIQITHSQTLPRISHLANRKCPEKKSESSGFLRPLRQFARRTFHPNRSTSVEKFE
;
A
#
# COMPACT_ATOMS: atom_id res chain seq x y z
N MET A 1 -9.38 19.29 -13.55
CA MET A 1 -9.90 19.05 -12.19
C MET A 1 -9.32 17.75 -11.67
N ASP A 2 -8.86 17.78 -10.42
CA ASP A 2 -8.41 16.58 -9.73
C ASP A 2 -9.64 15.69 -9.43
N ALA A 3 -9.59 14.43 -9.83
CA ALA A 3 -10.76 13.56 -9.69
C ALA A 3 -11.09 13.22 -8.22
N LEU A 4 -10.16 13.48 -7.28
CA LEU A 4 -10.46 13.44 -5.84
C LEU A 4 -11.19 14.70 -5.35
N GLU A 5 -11.00 15.87 -5.99
CA GLU A 5 -11.77 17.09 -5.68
C GLU A 5 -13.24 16.96 -6.08
N GLY A 6 -13.54 16.10 -7.05
CA GLY A 6 -14.90 15.79 -7.50
C GLY A 6 -15.67 14.79 -6.63
N ILE A 7 -15.08 14.27 -5.55
CA ILE A 7 -15.79 13.39 -4.61
C ILE A 7 -16.64 14.25 -3.67
N THR A 8 -17.96 13.99 -3.67
CA THR A 8 -18.91 14.73 -2.83
C THR A 8 -18.59 14.54 -1.33
N PRO A 9 -18.93 15.52 -0.47
CA PRO A 9 -18.76 15.38 0.98
C PRO A 9 -19.40 14.09 1.52
N GLU A 10 -20.57 13.72 1.02
CA GLU A 10 -21.30 12.50 1.39
C GLU A 10 -20.52 11.26 0.99
N ASP A 11 -19.94 11.23 -0.21
CA ASP A 11 -19.12 10.11 -0.67
C ASP A 11 -17.81 9.99 0.12
N LYS A 12 -17.19 11.12 0.51
CA LYS A 12 -16.03 11.10 1.42
C LYS A 12 -16.38 10.49 2.77
N LEU A 13 -17.56 10.78 3.31
CA LEU A 13 -18.05 10.15 4.55
C LEU A 13 -18.27 8.65 4.36
N LEU A 14 -18.85 8.21 3.23
CA LEU A 14 -19.01 6.78 2.91
C LEU A 14 -17.66 6.06 2.81
N ILE A 15 -16.67 6.66 2.16
CA ILE A 15 -15.31 6.10 2.07
C ILE A 15 -14.69 5.95 3.47
N ARG A 16 -14.76 6.99 4.31
CA ARG A 16 -14.22 6.92 5.68
C ARG A 16 -14.92 5.89 6.56
N ARG A 17 -16.25 5.81 6.46
CA ARG A 17 -17.05 4.83 7.21
C ARG A 17 -16.71 3.41 6.79
N SER A 18 -16.71 3.14 5.49
CA SER A 18 -16.36 1.81 4.97
C SER A 18 -14.91 1.43 5.29
N TRP A 19 -13.96 2.36 5.23
CA TRP A 19 -12.58 2.11 5.67
C TRP A 19 -12.49 1.68 7.13
N SER A 20 -13.28 2.28 8.02
CA SER A 20 -13.31 1.92 9.43
C SER A 20 -13.71 0.47 9.71
N ILE A 21 -14.43 -0.16 8.76
CA ILE A 21 -14.79 -1.57 8.77
C ILE A 21 -13.69 -2.40 8.13
N LEU A 22 -13.25 -2.02 6.92
CA LEU A 22 -12.19 -2.72 6.18
C LEU A 22 -10.90 -2.89 7.00
N LYS A 23 -10.52 -1.85 7.75
CA LYS A 23 -9.30 -1.86 8.56
C LYS A 23 -9.32 -2.89 9.70
N LYS A 24 -10.50 -3.38 10.11
CA LYS A 24 -10.60 -4.41 11.18
C LYS A 24 -10.02 -5.76 10.74
N ASN A 25 -10.07 -6.06 9.44
CA ASN A 25 -9.57 -7.30 8.85
C ASN A 25 -8.43 -7.06 7.84
N ILE A 26 -7.68 -5.97 8.03
CA ILE A 26 -6.77 -5.41 7.02
C ILE A 26 -5.74 -6.40 6.48
N ASN A 27 -5.16 -7.25 7.34
CA ASN A 27 -4.16 -8.23 6.92
C ASN A 27 -4.78 -9.32 6.05
N THR A 28 -5.85 -9.96 6.54
CA THR A 28 -6.58 -11.00 5.80
C THR A 28 -7.07 -10.47 4.46
N THR A 29 -7.66 -9.28 4.43
CA THR A 29 -8.12 -8.64 3.18
C THR A 29 -6.96 -8.39 2.22
N ALA A 30 -5.82 -7.89 2.69
CA ALA A 30 -4.65 -7.66 1.84
C ALA A 30 -4.12 -8.96 1.23
N LEU A 31 -3.98 -10.01 2.04
CA LEU A 31 -3.52 -11.32 1.57
C LEU A 31 -4.45 -11.90 0.51
N SER A 32 -5.76 -11.89 0.75
CA SER A 32 -6.73 -12.38 -0.24
C SER A 32 -6.71 -11.59 -1.55
N ILE A 33 -6.49 -10.26 -1.50
CA ILE A 33 -6.30 -9.45 -2.70
C ILE A 33 -5.09 -9.94 -3.51
N PHE A 34 -3.94 -10.17 -2.87
CA PHE A 34 -2.76 -10.66 -3.58
C PHE A 34 -2.91 -12.11 -4.06
N GLU A 35 -3.56 -12.98 -3.31
CA GLU A 35 -3.94 -14.32 -3.78
C GLU A 35 -4.75 -14.24 -5.08
N MET A 36 -5.77 -13.37 -5.11
CA MET A 36 -6.60 -13.18 -6.30
C MET A 36 -5.81 -12.56 -7.46
N ILE A 37 -4.95 -11.57 -7.22
CA ILE A 37 -4.06 -11.00 -8.23
C ILE A 37 -3.17 -12.10 -8.85
N PHE A 38 -2.57 -12.96 -8.03
CA PHE A 38 -1.69 -14.03 -8.49
C PHE A 38 -2.43 -15.19 -9.16
N SER A 39 -3.73 -15.33 -8.90
CA SER A 39 -4.62 -16.25 -9.62
C SER A 39 -5.00 -15.68 -11.00
N GLN A 40 -5.40 -14.40 -11.05
CA GLN A 40 -5.82 -13.72 -12.28
C GLN A 40 -4.66 -13.34 -13.21
N SER A 41 -3.45 -13.16 -12.66
CA SER A 41 -2.23 -12.81 -13.39
C SER A 41 -1.04 -13.55 -12.78
N PRO A 42 -0.87 -14.85 -13.08
CA PRO A 42 0.22 -15.66 -12.52
C PRO A 42 1.61 -15.11 -12.81
N ASP A 43 1.77 -14.42 -13.94
CA ASP A 43 3.01 -13.76 -14.34
C ASP A 43 3.38 -12.58 -13.44
N ALA A 44 2.43 -11.96 -12.73
CA ALA A 44 2.73 -10.92 -11.74
C ALA A 44 3.58 -11.43 -10.57
N LYS A 45 3.62 -12.76 -10.31
CA LYS A 45 4.47 -13.36 -9.27
C LYS A 45 5.95 -13.06 -9.47
N GLN A 46 6.42 -12.88 -10.70
CA GLN A 46 7.83 -12.58 -11.00
C GLN A 46 8.30 -11.24 -10.40
N LEU A 47 7.36 -10.32 -10.15
CA LEU A 47 7.64 -9.04 -9.49
C LEU A 47 8.03 -9.24 -8.02
N PHE A 48 7.57 -10.34 -7.42
CA PHE A 48 7.63 -10.63 -6.00
C PHE A 48 8.32 -11.99 -5.68
N PRO A 49 9.60 -12.19 -6.05
CA PRO A 49 10.31 -13.46 -5.90
C PRO A 49 10.47 -13.92 -4.44
N PHE A 50 10.28 -13.02 -3.48
CA PHE A 50 10.33 -13.31 -2.05
C PHE A 50 8.95 -13.56 -1.43
N MET A 51 7.87 -13.30 -2.16
CA MET A 51 6.51 -13.58 -1.70
C MET A 51 6.14 -14.98 -2.13
N ARG A 52 6.03 -15.88 -1.15
CA ARG A 52 5.70 -17.27 -1.38
C ARG A 52 4.31 -17.56 -0.85
N LEU A 53 3.55 -18.24 -1.69
CA LEU A 53 2.29 -18.89 -1.36
C LEU A 53 2.58 -20.40 -1.26
N TYR A 54 2.23 -21.01 -0.14
CA TYR A 54 2.33 -22.45 0.02
C TYR A 54 0.94 -23.02 0.24
N GLN A 55 0.58 -23.99 -0.58
CA GLN A 55 -0.66 -24.74 -0.41
C GLN A 55 -0.41 -25.90 0.56
N ASN A 56 -1.12 -25.90 1.68
CA ASN A 56 -1.10 -26.97 2.67
C ASN A 56 -2.50 -27.59 2.76
N GLY A 57 -2.72 -28.64 1.96
CA GLY A 57 -4.07 -29.20 1.76
C GLY A 57 -5.01 -28.18 1.13
N SER A 58 -6.11 -27.86 1.81
CA SER A 58 -7.07 -26.82 1.41
C SER A 58 -6.69 -25.40 1.85
N ALA A 59 -5.70 -25.25 2.73
CA ALA A 59 -5.30 -23.95 3.27
C ALA A 59 -4.13 -23.33 2.49
N ILE A 60 -4.20 -22.03 2.23
CA ILE A 60 -3.08 -21.25 1.68
C ILE A 60 -2.35 -20.57 2.83
N THR A 61 -1.03 -20.76 2.87
CA THR A 61 -0.14 -20.10 3.83
C THR A 61 0.79 -19.12 3.11
N HIS A 62 1.17 -18.07 3.83
CA HIS A 62 1.83 -16.91 3.27
C HIS A 62 3.21 -16.72 3.90
N SER A 63 4.20 -16.34 3.10
CA SER A 63 5.47 -15.82 3.62
C SER A 63 5.30 -14.52 4.40
N LYS A 64 6.17 -14.24 5.38
CA LYS A 64 6.16 -12.98 6.15
C LYS A 64 6.35 -11.75 5.26
N GLU A 65 7.12 -11.90 4.19
CA GLU A 65 7.37 -10.89 3.18
C GLU A 65 6.06 -10.48 2.47
N MET A 66 5.19 -11.46 2.21
CA MET A 66 3.89 -11.22 1.61
C MET A 66 2.94 -10.53 2.58
N GLU A 67 2.88 -10.96 3.84
CA GLU A 67 2.11 -10.27 4.88
C GLU A 67 2.55 -8.81 5.03
N PHE A 68 3.85 -8.58 5.13
CA PHE A 68 4.41 -7.24 5.25
C PHE A 68 4.07 -6.37 4.04
N HIS A 69 4.18 -6.92 2.83
CA HIS A 69 3.83 -6.18 1.63
C HIS A 69 2.33 -5.89 1.52
N GLY A 70 1.47 -6.85 1.87
CA GLY A 70 0.04 -6.65 1.97
C GLY A 70 -0.33 -5.50 2.90
N LEU A 71 0.29 -5.42 4.07
CA LEU A 71 0.09 -4.32 5.00
C LEU A 71 0.58 -2.98 4.44
N ARG A 72 1.76 -2.95 3.83
CA ARG A 72 2.30 -1.72 3.20
C ARG A 72 1.40 -1.22 2.09
N PHE A 73 0.83 -2.14 1.32
CA PHE A 73 -0.14 -1.85 0.29
C PHE A 73 -1.40 -1.19 0.89
N MET A 74 -1.97 -1.75 1.96
CA MET A 74 -3.14 -1.16 2.61
C MET A 74 -2.86 0.21 3.25
N GLN A 75 -1.63 0.46 3.72
CA GLN A 75 -1.20 1.78 4.21
C GLN A 75 -1.17 2.86 3.12
N VAL A 76 -0.84 2.49 1.88
CA VAL A 76 -0.93 3.41 0.75
C VAL A 76 -2.38 3.82 0.52
N ILE A 77 -3.32 2.87 0.58
CA ILE A 77 -4.75 3.18 0.49
C ILE A 77 -5.18 4.10 1.63
N GLU A 78 -4.77 3.81 2.87
CA GLU A 78 -5.05 4.66 4.02
C GLU A 78 -4.57 6.11 3.83
N SER A 79 -3.37 6.28 3.28
CA SER A 79 -2.83 7.61 2.98
C SER A 79 -3.70 8.40 2.01
N VAL A 80 -4.38 7.74 1.06
CA VAL A 80 -5.33 8.39 0.14
C VAL A 80 -6.58 8.85 0.88
N ILE A 81 -7.04 8.09 1.88
CA ILE A 81 -8.23 8.42 2.68
C ILE A 81 -7.96 9.64 3.56
N ASP A 82 -6.78 9.69 4.17
CA ASP A 82 -6.32 10.84 4.95
C ASP A 82 -6.19 12.10 4.08
N ALA A 83 -5.89 11.92 2.79
CA ALA A 83 -5.75 12.99 1.82
C ALA A 83 -7.05 13.40 1.10
N LEU A 84 -8.21 12.81 1.41
CA LEU A 84 -9.47 13.11 0.70
C LEU A 84 -9.84 14.61 0.67
N ASP A 85 -9.46 15.38 1.69
CA ASP A 85 -9.74 16.82 1.78
C ASP A 85 -8.58 17.70 1.31
N LYS A 86 -7.38 17.13 1.20
CA LYS A 86 -6.21 17.81 0.62
C LYS A 86 -5.49 16.85 -0.32
N PRO A 87 -6.04 16.60 -1.52
CA PRO A 87 -5.53 15.54 -2.37
C PRO A 87 -4.07 15.74 -2.77
N SER A 88 -3.60 16.97 -2.98
CA SER A 88 -2.19 17.25 -3.33
C SER A 88 -1.16 16.74 -2.30
N SER A 89 -1.57 16.45 -1.06
CA SER A 89 -0.68 15.93 -0.02
C SER A 89 -0.06 14.56 -0.32
N ILE A 90 -0.64 13.77 -1.24
CA ILE A 90 -0.13 12.43 -1.62
C ILE A 90 0.61 12.41 -2.96
N ASP A 91 0.85 13.55 -3.60
CA ASP A 91 1.48 13.59 -4.93
C ASP A 91 2.90 13.02 -4.91
N SER A 92 3.70 13.38 -3.90
CA SER A 92 5.06 12.88 -3.74
C SER A 92 5.09 11.37 -3.47
N LEU A 93 4.15 10.86 -2.66
CA LEU A 93 3.99 9.42 -2.41
C LEU A 93 3.66 8.69 -3.73
N CYS A 94 2.69 9.19 -4.48
CA CYS A 94 2.26 8.58 -5.74
C CYS A 94 3.36 8.62 -6.80
N ASP A 95 4.08 9.73 -6.94
CA ASP A 95 5.20 9.86 -7.88
C ASP A 95 6.30 8.83 -7.57
N ASN A 96 6.71 8.74 -6.31
CA ASN A 96 7.72 7.78 -5.86
C ASN A 96 7.29 6.33 -6.13
N LEU A 97 6.06 5.97 -5.78
CA LEU A 97 5.51 4.64 -6.06
C LEU A 97 5.43 4.37 -7.56
N GLY A 98 5.05 5.37 -8.35
CA GLY A 98 5.05 5.33 -9.81
C GLY A 98 6.42 4.97 -10.38
N ARG A 99 7.47 5.69 -9.95
CA ARG A 99 8.85 5.44 -10.38
C ARG A 99 9.31 4.03 -9.99
N VAL A 100 8.97 3.55 -8.80
CA VAL A 100 9.25 2.16 -8.40
C VAL A 100 8.67 1.17 -9.41
N HIS A 101 7.42 1.37 -9.84
CA HIS A 101 6.80 0.48 -10.84
C HIS A 101 7.39 0.66 -12.24
N GLY A 102 7.88 1.86 -12.60
CA GLY A 102 8.63 2.09 -13.83
C GLY A 102 9.90 1.24 -13.88
N ARG A 103 10.66 1.21 -12.76
CA ARG A 103 11.84 0.35 -12.62
C ARG A 103 11.49 -1.13 -12.74
N LEU A 104 10.38 -1.55 -12.12
CA LEU A 104 9.91 -2.94 -12.21
C LEU A 104 9.47 -3.34 -13.62
N ALA A 105 9.01 -2.40 -14.46
CA ALA A 105 8.65 -2.68 -15.84
C ALA A 105 9.86 -3.16 -16.65
N GLU A 106 11.00 -2.51 -16.45
CA GLU A 106 12.25 -2.88 -17.10
C GLU A 106 12.89 -4.12 -16.45
N GLN A 107 13.00 -4.13 -15.11
CA GLN A 107 13.78 -5.15 -14.40
C GLN A 107 13.06 -6.50 -14.29
N ARG A 108 11.73 -6.48 -14.20
CA ARG A 108 10.93 -7.67 -13.85
C ARG A 108 9.64 -7.77 -14.68
N GLY A 109 9.54 -7.02 -15.77
CA GLY A 109 8.40 -7.11 -16.69
C GLY A 109 7.06 -6.72 -16.05
N PHE A 110 7.03 -5.67 -15.22
CA PHE A 110 5.75 -5.07 -14.81
C PHE A 110 4.95 -4.62 -16.04
N LYS A 111 3.70 -5.09 -16.16
CA LYS A 111 2.83 -4.79 -17.29
C LYS A 111 1.75 -3.79 -16.87
N PRO A 112 1.46 -2.74 -17.66
CA PRO A 112 0.47 -1.73 -17.30
C PRO A 112 -0.95 -2.25 -17.03
N TYR A 113 -1.35 -3.41 -17.56
CA TYR A 113 -2.68 -3.97 -17.27
C TYR A 113 -2.80 -4.49 -15.82
N TYR A 114 -1.69 -4.76 -15.12
CA TYR A 114 -1.73 -5.14 -13.70
C TYR A 114 -2.42 -4.09 -12.84
N TRP A 115 -2.41 -2.81 -13.25
CA TRP A 115 -3.18 -1.76 -12.59
C TRP A 115 -4.70 -2.01 -12.59
N ALA A 116 -5.23 -2.57 -13.67
CA ALA A 116 -6.66 -2.89 -13.77
C ALA A 116 -6.99 -4.12 -12.93
N VAL A 117 -6.17 -5.17 -13.03
CA VAL A 117 -6.30 -6.39 -12.20
C VAL A 117 -6.29 -6.01 -10.71
N PHE A 118 -5.36 -5.14 -10.34
CA PHE A 118 -5.25 -4.58 -9.00
C PHE A 118 -6.55 -3.92 -8.50
N ILE A 119 -7.13 -3.03 -9.32
CA ILE A 119 -8.37 -2.35 -8.99
C ILE A 119 -9.51 -3.37 -8.78
N GLU A 120 -9.71 -4.29 -9.72
CA GLU A 120 -10.82 -5.23 -9.65
C GLU A 120 -10.70 -6.19 -8.46
N CYS A 121 -9.50 -6.73 -8.19
CA CYS A 121 -9.28 -7.62 -7.04
C CYS A 121 -9.54 -6.89 -5.72
N THR A 122 -9.09 -5.63 -5.61
CA THR A 122 -9.32 -4.81 -4.41
C THR A 122 -10.81 -4.54 -4.20
N LEU A 123 -11.53 -4.14 -5.24
CA LEU A 123 -12.97 -3.85 -5.16
C LEU A 123 -13.79 -5.10 -4.82
N TYR A 124 -13.41 -6.25 -5.38
CA TYR A 124 -14.05 -7.53 -5.04
C TYR A 124 -13.95 -7.84 -3.55
N HIS A 125 -12.75 -7.76 -2.98
CA HIS A 125 -12.57 -8.05 -1.55
C HIS A 125 -13.15 -6.97 -0.64
N PHE A 126 -13.15 -5.70 -1.06
CA PHE A 126 -13.81 -4.64 -0.30
C PHE A 126 -15.32 -4.88 -0.24
N ARG A 127 -15.95 -5.25 -1.36
CA ARG A 127 -17.37 -5.62 -1.40
C ARG A 127 -17.66 -6.78 -0.46
N LYS A 128 -16.87 -7.86 -0.54
CA LYS A 128 -17.03 -9.04 0.32
C LYS A 128 -16.93 -8.73 1.81
N VAL A 129 -16.07 -7.80 2.21
CA VAL A 129 -15.99 -7.39 3.62
C VAL A 129 -17.18 -6.52 4.01
N LEU A 130 -17.60 -5.60 3.14
CA LEU A 130 -18.67 -4.64 3.44
C LEU A 130 -20.08 -5.25 3.40
N GLU A 131 -20.35 -6.23 2.54
CA GLU A 131 -21.67 -6.88 2.47
C GLU A 131 -22.09 -7.59 3.77
N ASN A 132 -21.11 -7.90 4.62
CA ASN A 132 -21.29 -8.52 5.93
C ASN A 132 -21.50 -7.49 7.06
N ASP A 133 -21.45 -6.19 6.77
CA ASP A 133 -21.69 -5.12 7.76
C ASP A 133 -23.15 -4.66 7.75
N ASN A 134 -23.72 -4.40 8.92
CA ASN A 134 -25.12 -4.00 9.08
C ASN A 134 -25.50 -2.73 8.30
N TYR A 135 -24.58 -1.76 8.18
CA TYR A 135 -24.84 -0.52 7.43
C TYR A 135 -24.76 -0.74 5.92
N PHE A 136 -23.79 -1.54 5.48
CA PHE A 136 -23.54 -1.79 4.06
C PHE A 136 -24.26 -3.03 3.50
N HIS A 137 -25.07 -3.73 4.31
CA HIS A 137 -25.94 -4.81 3.82
C HIS A 137 -27.01 -4.31 2.85
N ASN A 138 -27.40 -3.04 2.94
CA ASN A 138 -28.26 -2.43 1.93
C ASN A 138 -27.50 -2.24 0.61
N ILE A 139 -27.99 -2.90 -0.44
CA ILE A 139 -27.34 -2.98 -1.76
C ILE A 139 -27.06 -1.60 -2.38
N LEU A 140 -27.93 -0.61 -2.18
CA LEU A 140 -27.74 0.74 -2.73
C LEU A 140 -26.55 1.45 -2.07
N TYR A 141 -26.40 1.31 -0.76
CA TYR A 141 -25.25 1.86 -0.03
C TYR A 141 -23.97 1.11 -0.37
N LEU A 142 -24.04 -0.22 -0.51
CA LEU A 142 -22.90 -1.04 -0.94
C LEU A 142 -22.40 -0.61 -2.31
N ASP A 143 -23.27 -0.57 -3.32
CA ASP A 143 -22.91 -0.24 -4.69
C ASP A 143 -22.36 1.17 -4.81
N ARG A 144 -23.01 2.16 -4.16
CA ARG A 144 -22.48 3.53 -4.11
C ARG A 144 -21.09 3.56 -3.48
N THR A 145 -20.88 2.82 -2.40
CA THR A 145 -19.59 2.77 -1.71
C THR A 145 -18.50 2.12 -2.57
N ILE A 146 -18.81 1.03 -3.26
CA ILE A 146 -17.87 0.36 -4.17
C ILE A 146 -17.55 1.25 -5.39
N LEU A 147 -18.52 2.04 -5.89
CA LEU A 147 -18.26 3.04 -6.91
C LEU A 147 -17.31 4.14 -6.42
N CYS A 148 -17.49 4.61 -5.18
CA CYS A 148 -16.58 5.57 -4.54
C CYS A 148 -15.16 5.01 -4.44
N TRP A 149 -15.01 3.76 -3.96
CA TRP A 149 -13.71 3.08 -3.91
C TRP A 149 -13.07 2.91 -5.29
N ARG A 150 -13.86 2.61 -6.32
CA ARG A 150 -13.38 2.53 -7.70
C ARG A 150 -12.77 3.87 -8.14
N ASN A 151 -13.41 4.98 -7.80
CA ASN A 151 -12.87 6.31 -8.09
C ASN A 151 -11.58 6.57 -7.32
N VAL A 152 -11.55 6.30 -6.00
CA VAL A 152 -10.34 6.44 -5.16
C VAL A 152 -9.15 5.68 -5.75
N LEU A 153 -9.33 4.39 -6.06
CA LEU A 153 -8.26 3.56 -6.62
C LEU A 153 -7.82 4.04 -8.02
N ARG A 154 -8.77 4.46 -8.87
CA ARG A 154 -8.45 5.04 -10.18
C ARG A 154 -7.61 6.31 -10.05
N VAL A 155 -7.90 7.17 -9.07
CA VAL A 155 -7.08 8.38 -8.86
C VAL A 155 -5.70 8.04 -8.35
N LEU A 156 -5.59 7.13 -7.38
CA LEU A 156 -4.29 6.62 -6.90
C LEU A 156 -3.44 6.13 -8.08
N ILE A 157 -3.98 5.24 -8.92
CA ILE A 157 -3.28 4.72 -10.10
C ILE A 157 -2.97 5.82 -11.11
N LYS A 158 -3.90 6.74 -11.37
CA LYS A 158 -3.68 7.86 -12.29
C LYS A 158 -2.48 8.71 -11.87
N ARG A 159 -2.33 8.99 -10.58
CA ARG A 159 -1.19 9.75 -10.05
C ARG A 159 0.11 8.95 -10.09
N MET A 160 0.07 7.67 -9.73
CA MET A 160 1.23 6.79 -9.86
C MET A 160 1.71 6.67 -11.31
N LYS A 161 0.80 6.70 -12.29
CA LYS A 161 1.17 6.69 -13.71
C LYS A 161 2.02 7.88 -14.14
N ILE A 162 1.95 9.02 -13.44
CA ILE A 162 2.81 10.19 -13.71
C ILE A 162 4.28 9.83 -13.45
N GLY A 163 4.59 9.33 -12.25
CA GLY A 163 5.95 8.90 -11.89
C GLY A 163 6.42 7.70 -12.70
N PHE A 164 5.52 6.76 -13.01
CA PHE A 164 5.80 5.60 -13.87
C PHE A 164 6.27 6.05 -15.26
N ASN A 165 5.49 6.89 -15.93
CA ASN A 165 5.81 7.37 -17.28
C ASN A 165 7.09 8.22 -17.30
N THR A 166 7.33 8.98 -16.23
CA THR A 166 8.56 9.77 -16.08
C THR A 166 9.78 8.86 -15.99
N ASP A 167 9.74 7.81 -15.18
CA ASP A 167 10.85 6.86 -15.05
C ASP A 167 11.12 6.11 -16.37
N ILE A 168 10.07 5.64 -17.06
CA ILE A 168 10.19 5.00 -18.38
C ILE A 168 10.82 5.93 -19.41
N ARG A 169 10.39 7.20 -19.46
CA ARG A 169 10.94 8.20 -20.39
C ARG A 169 12.42 8.47 -20.11
N ASN A 170 12.78 8.69 -18.86
CA ASN A 170 14.16 8.98 -18.47
C ASN A 170 15.09 7.82 -18.83
N ARG A 171 14.65 6.57 -18.61
CA ARG A 171 15.41 5.38 -18.98
C ARG A 171 15.58 5.24 -20.49
N LYS A 172 14.54 5.52 -21.27
CA LYS A 172 14.63 5.52 -22.73
C LYS A 172 15.63 6.57 -23.23
N ALA A 173 15.56 7.80 -22.72
CA ALA A 173 16.50 8.86 -23.08
C ALA A 173 17.95 8.50 -22.75
N ASN A 174 18.19 7.85 -21.60
CA ASN A 174 19.53 7.39 -21.21
C ASN A 174 20.07 6.25 -22.10
N LYS A 175 19.19 5.40 -22.65
CA LYS A 175 19.58 4.33 -23.59
C LYS A 175 19.86 4.85 -24.99
N ASP A 176 19.07 5.83 -25.43
CA ASP A 176 19.16 6.41 -26.77
C ASP A 176 20.33 7.42 -26.90
N GLY A 177 21.13 7.61 -25.84
CA GLY A 177 22.35 8.42 -25.88
C GLY A 177 22.12 9.90 -26.21
N VAL A 178 20.92 10.44 -25.95
CA VAL A 178 20.64 11.86 -26.18
C VAL A 178 21.43 12.67 -25.15
N PRO A 179 22.42 13.49 -25.56
CA PRO A 179 23.14 14.34 -24.63
C PRO A 179 22.16 15.36 -24.08
N VAL A 180 21.95 15.35 -22.77
CA VAL A 180 21.21 16.40 -22.04
C VAL A 180 22.11 17.63 -21.99
N SER A 181 22.29 18.28 -23.14
CA SER A 181 23.09 19.50 -23.29
C SER A 181 22.41 20.57 -24.16
N THR A 182 21.27 20.29 -24.80
CA THR A 182 20.69 21.25 -25.78
C THR A 182 19.40 21.94 -25.32
N LEU A 183 18.96 21.76 -24.07
CA LEU A 183 17.88 22.58 -23.51
C LEU A 183 18.20 22.90 -22.06
N ILE A 184 18.96 23.96 -21.84
CA ILE A 184 18.86 24.97 -20.76
C ILE A 184 20.09 25.87 -20.92
N SER A 185 19.90 27.00 -21.60
CA SER A 185 20.70 28.19 -21.32
C SER A 185 19.99 28.94 -20.20
N GLU A 186 20.79 29.41 -19.24
CA GLU A 186 20.46 30.29 -18.10
C GLU A 186 19.68 29.59 -16.96
N SER A 187 20.15 29.50 -15.72
CA SER A 187 21.16 30.27 -14.98
C SER A 187 21.75 29.43 -13.83
N SER A 188 23.03 29.66 -13.59
CA SER A 188 23.95 29.05 -12.64
C SER A 188 23.46 28.98 -11.18
N SER A 189 23.70 27.85 -10.50
CA SER A 189 24.47 27.82 -9.24
C SER A 189 25.08 26.44 -9.03
N SER A 190 26.40 26.40 -8.97
CA SER A 190 27.27 25.26 -8.75
C SER A 190 27.30 24.81 -7.28
N THR A 191 27.18 23.50 -7.03
CA THR A 191 28.02 22.83 -6.03
C THR A 191 28.31 21.40 -6.47
N THR A 192 29.59 21.05 -6.45
CA THR A 192 30.22 19.83 -6.94
C THR A 192 30.01 18.60 -6.04
N LEU A 193 29.68 17.50 -6.71
CA LEU A 193 30.11 16.09 -6.55
C LEU A 193 30.73 15.64 -5.21
N ASN A 194 30.19 14.55 -4.65
CA ASN A 194 30.89 13.26 -4.72
C ASN A 194 30.01 12.04 -4.35
N ASP A 195 30.09 11.07 -5.25
CA ASP A 195 30.34 9.64 -4.99
C ASP A 195 29.26 8.77 -4.33
N PHE A 196 28.66 7.88 -5.13
CA PHE A 196 28.14 6.56 -4.69
C PHE A 196 27.98 5.64 -5.92
N SER A 197 29.09 5.26 -6.53
CA SER A 197 29.14 4.08 -7.38
C SER A 197 29.29 2.84 -6.50
N SER A 198 28.18 2.14 -6.23
CA SER A 198 28.05 0.69 -5.99
C SER A 198 26.82 0.41 -5.13
N ILE A 199 25.71 0.00 -5.76
CA ILE A 199 24.63 -0.68 -5.03
C ILE A 199 24.45 -2.04 -5.68
N GLN A 200 25.17 -3.02 -5.12
CA GLN A 200 24.82 -4.43 -5.21
C GLN A 200 23.41 -4.62 -4.65
N ILE A 201 22.54 -5.26 -5.42
CA ILE A 201 21.14 -5.48 -5.07
C ILE A 201 21.08 -6.66 -4.09
N THR A 202 21.11 -6.38 -2.79
CA THR A 202 20.66 -7.29 -1.74
C THR A 202 19.73 -6.57 -0.76
N HIS A 203 18.66 -7.27 -0.39
CA HIS A 203 17.70 -7.04 0.70
C HIS A 203 17.15 -5.61 0.98
N SER A 204 15.82 -5.53 1.00
CA SER A 204 15.07 -4.53 1.78
C SER A 204 15.22 -3.06 1.34
N GLN A 205 14.81 -2.71 0.12
CA GLN A 205 14.49 -1.31 -0.16
C GLN A 205 13.09 -0.98 0.35
N THR A 206 13.04 -0.62 1.63
CA THR A 206 11.94 0.13 2.24
C THR A 206 11.75 1.46 1.53
N LEU A 207 10.50 1.78 1.19
CA LEU A 207 10.08 3.15 0.91
C LEU A 207 10.53 4.07 2.07
N PRO A 208 10.94 5.32 1.80
CA PRO A 208 11.39 6.23 2.84
C PRO A 208 10.33 6.40 3.93
N ARG A 209 10.77 6.38 5.18
CA ARG A 209 9.94 6.59 6.38
C ARG A 209 9.41 8.02 6.36
N ILE A 210 8.10 8.20 6.29
CA ILE A 210 7.45 9.51 6.43
C ILE A 210 7.65 9.97 7.87
N SER A 211 8.56 10.91 8.10
CA SER A 211 8.82 11.56 9.39
C SER A 211 8.37 13.02 9.35
N HIS A 212 7.07 13.29 9.30
CA HIS A 212 6.56 14.66 9.41
C HIS A 212 5.17 14.70 10.08
N LEU A 213 5.06 14.20 11.32
CA LEU A 213 3.87 14.43 12.16
C LEU A 213 4.20 14.64 13.66
N ALA A 214 5.43 15.01 14.00
CA ALA A 214 5.82 15.24 15.40
C ALA A 214 6.50 16.59 15.59
N ASN A 215 5.74 17.68 15.48
CA ASN A 215 6.04 18.88 16.29
C ASN A 215 4.87 19.87 16.30
N ARG A 216 3.94 19.70 17.24
CA ARG A 216 3.19 20.81 17.86
C ARG A 216 2.99 20.46 19.33
N LYS A 217 3.63 21.22 20.22
CA LYS A 217 3.36 21.25 21.67
C LYS A 217 2.27 22.29 21.95
N CYS A 218 1.25 21.92 22.72
CA CYS A 218 0.46 22.81 23.60
C CYS A 218 -0.33 21.95 24.63
N PRO A 219 -0.78 22.54 25.76
CA PRO A 219 -0.46 22.02 27.09
C PRO A 219 -1.55 21.17 27.76
N GLU A 220 -1.14 20.46 28.81
CA GLU A 220 -1.93 19.57 29.66
C GLU A 220 -3.10 20.26 30.37
N LYS A 221 -4.28 19.61 30.34
CA LYS A 221 -5.17 19.48 31.51
C LYS A 221 -5.77 18.07 31.53
N LYS A 222 -5.76 17.47 32.73
CA LYS A 222 -6.22 16.12 33.07
C LYS A 222 -7.75 16.01 33.07
N SER A 223 -8.31 14.96 32.48
CA SER A 223 -9.06 13.89 33.18
C SER A 223 -9.86 13.01 32.19
N GLU A 224 -9.79 11.70 32.45
CA GLU A 224 -10.76 10.64 32.12
C GLU A 224 -10.88 10.05 30.69
N SER A 225 -10.40 8.80 30.62
CA SER A 225 -10.89 7.66 29.82
C SER A 225 -10.63 7.64 28.30
N SER A 226 -10.40 6.41 27.81
CA SER A 226 -10.13 5.97 26.42
C SER A 226 -8.67 6.00 25.94
N GLY A 227 -7.99 4.85 26.06
CA GLY A 227 -6.64 4.62 25.52
C GLY A 227 -6.67 4.30 24.03
N PHE A 228 -6.56 5.33 23.19
CA PHE A 228 -6.26 5.22 21.76
C PHE A 228 -4.73 5.30 21.52
N LEU A 229 -4.23 4.38 20.68
CA LEU A 229 -3.00 4.41 19.88
C LEU A 229 -1.64 4.54 20.61
N ARG A 230 -0.92 3.39 20.68
CA ARG A 230 0.54 3.34 20.92
C ARG A 230 1.30 2.97 19.62
N PRO A 231 2.56 3.42 19.44
CA PRO A 231 3.35 3.14 18.24
C PRO A 231 3.70 1.65 18.05
N LEU A 232 3.49 1.15 16.82
CA LEU A 232 3.80 -0.22 16.35
C LEU A 232 5.31 -0.54 16.40
N ARG A 233 5.82 -0.88 17.58
CA ARG A 233 7.12 -1.58 17.74
C ARG A 233 7.07 -2.80 18.67
N GLN A 234 5.89 -3.26 19.06
CA GLN A 234 5.76 -4.39 20.01
C GLN A 234 4.69 -5.43 19.64
N PHE A 235 4.42 -5.63 18.34
CA PHE A 235 3.45 -6.62 17.87
C PHE A 235 4.08 -7.96 17.43
N ALA A 236 5.32 -8.23 17.82
CA ALA A 236 6.01 -9.49 17.59
C ALA A 236 6.64 -10.00 18.89
N ARG A 237 5.80 -10.43 19.85
CA ARG A 237 6.12 -11.35 20.94
C ARG A 237 4.85 -11.62 21.74
N ARG A 238 4.12 -12.67 21.37
CA ARG A 238 3.26 -13.47 22.25
C ARG A 238 2.68 -14.64 21.47
N THR A 239 3.46 -15.73 21.41
CA THR A 239 2.99 -17.11 21.52
C THR A 239 4.20 -17.98 21.85
N PHE A 240 3.98 -19.01 22.67
CA PHE A 240 4.90 -19.97 23.29
C PHE A 240 5.47 -19.63 24.67
N HIS A 241 4.75 -20.07 25.69
CA HIS A 241 5.34 -20.81 26.82
C HIS A 241 4.86 -22.26 26.73
N PRO A 242 5.76 -23.26 26.69
CA PRO A 242 5.41 -24.66 26.88
C PRO A 242 5.23 -24.91 28.38
N ASN A 243 4.07 -25.40 28.80
CA ASN A 243 3.92 -25.85 30.17
C ASN A 243 4.43 -27.29 30.31
N ARG A 244 5.21 -27.43 31.38
CA ARG A 244 6.11 -28.53 31.73
C ARG A 244 5.33 -29.68 32.37
N SER A 245 5.85 -30.87 32.14
CA SER A 245 5.63 -32.12 32.88
C SER A 245 5.41 -31.97 34.38
N THR A 246 4.44 -32.71 34.92
CA THR A 246 4.49 -33.32 36.26
C THR A 246 3.81 -34.69 36.21
N SER A 247 4.63 -35.73 36.42
CA SER A 247 4.22 -37.08 36.85
C SER A 247 3.77 -37.06 38.33
N VAL A 248 3.39 -38.25 38.85
CA VAL A 248 3.08 -38.65 40.25
C VAL A 248 1.55 -38.82 40.45
N GLU A 249 0.95 -39.93 40.90
CA GLU A 249 1.38 -41.22 41.47
C GLU A 249 0.18 -42.23 41.45
N LYS A 250 0.52 -43.51 41.66
CA LYS A 250 -0.25 -44.67 42.20
C LYS A 250 -1.69 -44.44 42.70
N PHE A 251 -2.58 -45.41 42.45
CA PHE A 251 -3.03 -46.44 43.42
C PHE A 251 -4.07 -47.38 42.77
N GLU A 252 -3.94 -48.68 43.10
CA GLU A 252 -4.82 -49.85 42.86
C GLU A 252 -5.02 -50.39 41.43
#